data_AF-A0A515D2M8-F1
#
_entry.id   AF-A0A515D2M8-F1
#
_cell.length_a   1.000
_cell.length_b   1.000
_cell.length_c   1.000
_cell.angle_alpha   90.00
_cell.angle_beta   90.00
_cell.angle_gamma   90.00
#
_symmetry.space_group_name_H-M   'P 1'
#
loop_
_entity.id
_entity.type
_entity.pdbx_description
1 polymer ?
#
loop_
_entity_poly.entity_id
_entity_poly.type
_entity_poly.pdbx_seq_one_letter_code
_entity_poly.pdbx_strand_id
1 'polypeptide(L)'
;MVSKRHPAVDYVNSVNHRISDAAESLSKSAIFMLVEDEDGDLGFLLSQFKTTDLEKWNPSKKFYTRSEISKERIYSTIKNMSEEGVEGLDDGETIKDSSNSITNFKLKESRTLVLSSCIMHFLGFDDEARSILKTAFYNEEMKLGQLKFIYYGNSVIANHNQVLRSSKPRNPHFEEAVRIATLTWKKYPGASKKAMCENLRNHFNGQVSIDSLDTWIKKQKIQPPKPKTYTSFTLVLS
;
A
#
# COMPACT_ATOMS: atom_id res chain seq x y z
N MET A 1 -16.76 10.86 31.46
CA MET A 1 -16.96 9.97 30.30
C MET A 1 -15.61 9.67 29.69
N VAL A 2 -15.10 8.44 29.84
CA VAL A 2 -13.86 8.02 29.18
C VAL A 2 -14.25 7.54 27.79
N SER A 3 -13.90 8.33 26.77
CA SER A 3 -14.06 7.94 25.37
C SER A 3 -13.33 6.61 25.16
N LYS A 4 -14.07 5.53 24.85
CA LYS A 4 -13.47 4.24 24.47
C LYS A 4 -12.58 4.51 23.26
N ARG A 5 -11.25 4.40 23.43
CA ARG A 5 -10.29 4.56 22.33
C ARG A 5 -10.62 3.52 21.27
N HIS A 6 -10.88 4.01 20.05
CA HIS A 6 -11.23 3.15 18.94
C HIS A 6 -9.97 2.39 18.49
N PRO A 7 -10.01 1.05 18.30
CA PRO A 7 -8.81 0.26 17.97
C PRO A 7 -8.01 0.78 16.75
N ALA A 8 -8.70 1.38 15.78
CA ALA A 8 -8.04 2.03 14.64
C ALA A 8 -7.18 3.25 15.03
N VAL A 9 -7.59 4.03 16.04
CA VAL A 9 -6.83 5.18 16.54
C VAL A 9 -5.55 4.71 17.23
N ASP A 10 -5.63 3.65 18.04
CA ASP A 10 -4.45 3.08 18.70
C ASP A 10 -3.45 2.50 17.69
N TYR A 11 -3.95 1.85 16.63
CA TYR A 11 -3.11 1.36 15.53
C TYR A 11 -2.40 2.50 14.79
N VAL A 12 -3.14 3.56 14.40
CA VAL A 12 -2.55 4.72 13.72
C VAL A 12 -1.50 5.40 14.58
N ASN A 13 -1.77 5.59 15.88
CA ASN A 13 -0.80 6.18 16.80
C ASN A 13 0.47 5.31 16.92
N SER A 14 0.32 3.98 16.99
CA SER A 14 1.46 3.05 17.02
C SER A 14 2.31 3.12 15.75
N VAL A 15 1.67 3.21 14.57
CA VAL A 15 2.36 3.37 13.29
C VAL A 15 3.10 4.71 13.23
N ASN A 16 2.46 5.81 13.67
CA ASN A 16 3.08 7.13 13.71
C ASN A 16 4.29 7.18 14.64
N HIS A 17 4.21 6.55 15.81
CA HIS A 17 5.35 6.44 16.73
C HIS A 17 6.52 5.70 16.08
N ARG A 18 6.28 4.56 15.44
CA ARG A 18 7.33 3.79 14.76
C ARG A 18 8.00 4.57 13.63
N ILE A 19 7.22 5.33 12.86
CA ILE A 19 7.74 6.18 11.79
C ILE A 19 8.57 7.33 12.38
N SER A 20 8.10 7.96 13.46
CA SER A 20 8.86 8.99 14.18
C SER A 20 10.18 8.45 14.72
N ASP A 21 10.18 7.26 15.32
CA ASP A 21 11.39 6.63 15.88
C ASP A 21 12.41 6.29 14.77
N ALA A 22 11.92 5.78 13.62
CA ALA A 22 12.75 5.51 12.47
C ALA A 22 13.37 6.79 11.89
N ALA A 23 12.56 7.84 11.72
CA ALA A 23 13.03 9.15 11.23
C ALA A 23 14.07 9.76 12.19
N GLU A 24 13.85 9.64 13.50
CA GLU A 24 14.81 10.10 14.50
C GLU A 24 16.12 9.32 14.42
N SER A 25 16.05 7.99 14.36
CA SER A 25 17.23 7.12 14.22
C SER A 25 18.06 7.49 12.98
N LEU A 26 17.42 7.57 11.81
CA LEU A 26 18.06 7.95 10.55
C LEU A 26 18.66 9.35 10.61
N SER A 27 17.93 10.31 11.20
CA SER A 27 18.41 11.69 11.33
C SER A 27 19.64 11.79 12.23
N LYS A 28 19.79 10.96 13.26
CA LYS A 28 20.95 10.96 14.17
C LYS A 28 22.15 10.27 13.56
N SER A 29 21.93 9.16 12.85
CA SER A 29 23.02 8.39 12.25
C SER A 29 23.54 8.97 10.94
N ALA A 30 22.81 9.92 10.32
CA ALA A 30 23.23 10.54 9.08
C ALA A 30 24.56 11.30 9.23
N ILE A 31 25.36 11.29 8.17
CA ILE A 31 26.63 11.99 8.05
C ILE A 31 26.44 13.03 6.94
N PHE A 32 26.69 14.29 7.29
CA PHE A 32 26.67 15.41 6.36
C PHE A 32 28.05 15.58 5.75
N MET A 33 28.12 15.62 4.43
CA MET A 33 29.36 15.76 3.68
C MET A 33 29.18 16.71 2.50
N LEU A 34 30.29 17.25 2.03
CA LEU A 34 30.44 17.78 0.69
C LEU A 34 31.17 16.74 -0.16
N VAL A 35 30.69 16.51 -1.37
CA VAL A 35 31.36 15.69 -2.37
C VAL A 35 31.91 16.60 -3.45
N GLU A 36 33.16 16.41 -3.81
CA GLU A 36 33.84 17.07 -4.92
C GLU A 36 34.02 16.05 -6.04
N ASP A 37 33.61 16.41 -7.25
CA ASP A 37 33.84 15.60 -8.43
C ASP A 37 35.19 15.88 -9.10
N GLU A 38 35.40 15.30 -10.28
CA GLU A 38 36.66 15.40 -11.03
C GLU A 38 36.92 16.81 -11.58
N ASP A 39 35.85 17.58 -11.81
CA ASP A 39 35.90 18.95 -12.33
C ASP A 39 36.11 19.97 -11.19
N GLY A 40 36.03 19.53 -9.94
CA GLY A 40 36.21 20.36 -8.74
C GLY A 40 34.90 20.96 -8.22
N ASP A 41 33.77 20.55 -8.78
CA ASP A 41 32.45 21.02 -8.39
C ASP A 41 32.00 20.35 -7.10
N LEU A 42 31.36 21.14 -6.22
CA LEU A 42 30.96 20.72 -4.88
C LEU A 42 29.45 20.52 -4.78
N GLY A 43 29.05 19.39 -4.20
CA GLY A 43 27.66 19.06 -3.90
C GLY A 43 27.47 18.61 -2.45
N PHE A 44 26.29 18.86 -1.87
CA PHE A 44 25.96 18.28 -0.56
C PHE A 44 25.59 16.80 -0.70
N LEU A 45 26.12 16.00 0.21
CA LEU A 45 25.81 14.58 0.34
C LEU A 45 25.37 14.27 1.77
N LEU A 46 24.26 13.56 1.89
CA LEU A 46 23.81 12.95 3.13
C LEU A 46 23.97 11.44 3.01
N SER A 47 24.67 10.81 3.96
CA SER A 47 24.96 9.38 3.92
C SER A 47 24.78 8.71 5.27
N GLN A 48 24.60 7.40 5.27
CA GLN A 48 24.70 6.54 6.45
C GLN A 48 26.01 5.75 6.48
N PHE A 49 26.81 5.86 5.40
CA PHE A 49 28.07 5.16 5.23
C PHE A 49 29.24 6.08 5.60
N LYS A 50 30.31 5.47 6.10
CA LYS A 50 31.53 6.18 6.45
C LYS A 50 32.21 6.72 5.19
N THR A 51 32.96 7.82 5.33
CA THR A 51 33.74 8.44 4.26
C THR A 51 34.64 7.43 3.54
N THR A 52 35.32 6.56 4.30
CA THR A 52 36.22 5.53 3.75
C THR A 52 35.52 4.55 2.81
N ASP A 53 34.26 4.22 3.10
CA ASP A 53 33.47 3.31 2.26
C ASP A 53 33.07 4.02 0.96
N LEU A 54 32.68 5.30 1.07
CA LEU A 54 32.31 6.12 -0.08
C LEU A 54 33.48 6.38 -1.03
N GLU A 55 34.67 6.66 -0.48
CA GLU A 55 35.92 6.81 -1.24
C GLU A 55 36.28 5.53 -1.98
N LYS A 56 36.14 4.37 -1.33
CA LYS A 56 36.38 3.07 -1.97
C LYS A 56 35.43 2.82 -3.13
N TRP A 57 34.16 3.23 -2.99
CA TRP A 57 33.15 3.07 -4.04
C TRP A 57 33.26 4.12 -5.14
N ASN A 58 33.82 5.28 -4.85
CA ASN A 58 33.93 6.41 -5.78
C ASN A 58 35.36 6.98 -5.75
N PRO A 59 36.36 6.26 -6.30
CA PRO A 59 37.77 6.62 -6.15
C PRO A 59 38.15 7.96 -6.77
N SER A 60 37.36 8.46 -7.73
CA SER A 60 37.61 9.74 -8.39
C SER A 60 36.98 10.93 -7.66
N LYS A 61 36.16 10.70 -6.64
CA LYS A 61 35.50 11.74 -5.87
C LYS A 61 36.18 11.93 -4.52
N LYS A 62 36.14 13.17 -4.02
CA LYS A 62 36.59 13.50 -2.67
C LYS A 62 35.41 13.84 -1.79
N PHE A 63 35.50 13.49 -0.52
CA PHE A 63 34.43 13.70 0.45
C PHE A 63 34.97 14.46 1.64
N TYR A 64 34.23 15.48 2.07
CA TYR A 64 34.64 16.38 3.15
C TYR A 64 33.55 16.52 4.19
N THR A 65 33.92 16.35 5.45
CA THR A 65 33.14 16.85 6.58
C THR A 65 33.36 18.37 6.74
N ARG A 66 32.51 19.03 7.54
CA ARG A 66 32.64 20.46 7.83
C ARG A 66 34.03 20.87 8.33
N SER A 67 34.71 20.00 9.08
CA SER A 67 36.05 20.26 9.61
C SER A 67 37.18 20.10 8.59
N GLU A 68 36.94 19.44 7.47
CA GLU A 68 37.96 19.07 6.48
C GLU A 68 38.01 20.03 5.29
N ILE A 69 37.07 20.97 5.20
CA ILE A 69 36.96 21.92 4.10
C ILE A 69 36.94 23.37 4.62
N SER A 70 37.50 24.29 3.84
CA SER A 70 37.56 25.70 4.24
C SER A 70 36.18 26.37 4.23
N LYS A 71 36.00 27.37 5.09
CA LYS A 71 34.74 28.13 5.17
C LYS A 71 34.40 28.84 3.87
N GLU A 72 35.42 29.33 3.16
CA GLU A 72 35.26 30.01 1.88
C GLU A 72 34.65 29.08 0.83
N ARG A 73 35.10 27.83 0.77
CA ARG A 73 34.53 26.81 -0.13
C ARG A 73 33.12 26.40 0.26
N ILE A 74 32.82 26.32 1.57
CA ILE A 74 31.46 26.08 2.05
C ILE A 74 30.53 27.22 1.58
N TYR A 75 30.93 28.47 1.81
CA TYR A 75 30.12 29.63 1.44
C TYR A 75 29.95 29.78 -0.06
N SER A 76 30.98 29.51 -0.87
CA SER A 76 30.85 29.52 -2.33
C SER A 76 29.87 28.45 -2.81
N THR A 77 29.92 27.25 -2.22
CA THR A 77 28.99 26.16 -2.57
C THR A 77 27.55 26.53 -2.24
N ILE A 78 27.30 27.05 -1.03
CA ILE A 78 25.97 27.52 -0.61
C ILE A 78 25.48 28.63 -1.54
N LYS A 79 26.37 29.57 -1.88
CA LYS A 79 26.07 30.70 -2.75
C LYS A 79 25.68 30.21 -4.15
N ASN A 80 26.46 29.33 -4.76
CA ASN A 80 26.17 28.76 -6.08
C ASN A 80 24.79 28.08 -6.09
N MET A 81 24.49 27.26 -5.09
CA MET A 81 23.19 26.59 -4.95
C MET A 81 22.02 27.55 -4.66
N SER A 82 22.30 28.76 -4.18
CA SER A 82 21.30 29.80 -3.93
C SER A 82 21.07 30.72 -5.13
N GLU A 83 22.11 30.94 -5.95
CA GLU A 83 22.10 31.86 -7.10
C GLU A 83 21.57 31.18 -8.37
N GLU A 84 21.89 29.91 -8.59
CA GLU A 84 21.31 29.11 -9.67
C GLU A 84 19.81 28.79 -9.41
N GLY A 85 19.30 29.15 -8.23
CA GLY A 85 18.07 28.58 -7.72
C GLY A 85 18.17 27.06 -7.62
N VAL A 86 17.08 26.41 -7.25
CA VAL A 86 16.97 24.94 -7.40
C VAL A 86 16.56 24.61 -8.85
N GLU A 87 16.99 25.41 -9.83
CA GLU A 87 16.65 25.20 -11.24
C GLU A 87 17.53 24.07 -11.81
N GLY A 88 16.90 23.01 -12.31
CA GLY A 88 17.60 21.84 -12.87
C GLY A 88 17.07 20.46 -12.45
N LEU A 89 16.05 20.35 -11.61
CA LEU A 89 15.30 19.10 -11.43
C LEU A 89 13.83 19.28 -11.84
N ASP A 90 13.62 19.68 -13.09
CA ASP A 90 12.30 19.63 -13.69
C ASP A 90 11.81 18.18 -13.80
N ASP A 91 10.49 17.99 -13.70
CA ASP A 91 9.77 16.74 -13.44
C ASP A 91 9.79 15.70 -14.60
N GLY A 92 10.87 15.61 -15.38
CA GLY A 92 10.85 14.92 -16.68
C GLY A 92 12.02 14.00 -17.06
N GLU A 93 13.24 14.17 -16.51
CA GLU A 93 14.37 13.40 -17.05
C GLU A 93 14.55 12.03 -16.40
N THR A 94 14.07 11.02 -17.13
CA THR A 94 14.41 9.62 -16.93
C THR A 94 15.87 9.42 -17.36
N ILE A 95 16.82 9.67 -16.45
CA ILE A 95 18.20 9.21 -16.64
C ILE A 95 18.16 7.67 -16.64
N LYS A 96 18.22 7.10 -17.84
CA LYS A 96 18.52 5.68 -18.04
C LYS A 96 20.00 5.49 -17.78
N ASP A 97 20.37 5.27 -16.52
CA ASP A 97 21.68 4.72 -16.22
C ASP A 97 21.56 3.31 -15.67
N SER A 98 21.93 2.39 -16.55
CA SER A 98 22.07 0.96 -16.31
C SER A 98 23.44 0.69 -15.69
N SER A 99 23.57 0.83 -14.37
CA SER A 99 24.50 0.02 -13.57
C SER A 99 24.31 0.27 -12.08
N ASN A 100 24.14 -0.82 -11.32
CA ASN A 100 24.12 -0.90 -9.86
C ASN A 100 23.22 0.10 -9.11
N SER A 101 21.93 -0.25 -9.01
CA SER A 101 21.00 0.39 -8.10
C SER A 101 21.38 0.11 -6.63
N ILE A 102 22.30 0.88 -6.09
CA ILE A 102 22.11 1.33 -4.70
C ILE A 102 20.83 2.15 -4.76
N THR A 103 19.79 1.66 -4.09
CA THR A 103 18.47 2.29 -4.03
C THR A 103 18.61 3.70 -3.48
N ASN A 104 18.88 4.67 -4.35
CA ASN A 104 18.84 6.08 -4.03
C ASN A 104 17.38 6.39 -3.70
N PHE A 105 17.08 6.49 -2.40
CA PHE A 105 15.90 7.20 -1.93
C PHE A 105 16.02 8.65 -2.43
N LYS A 106 15.51 8.92 -3.62
CA LYS A 106 15.36 10.29 -4.11
C LYS A 106 14.25 10.92 -3.27
N LEU A 107 14.64 11.68 -2.24
CA LEU A 107 13.74 12.46 -1.38
C LEU A 107 13.17 13.65 -2.19
N LYS A 108 12.43 13.37 -3.26
CA LYS A 108 12.00 14.37 -4.26
C LYS A 108 11.17 15.48 -3.64
N GLU A 109 10.26 15.14 -2.74
CA GLU A 109 9.29 16.08 -2.16
C GLU A 109 9.84 16.79 -0.91
N SER A 110 10.81 16.19 -0.21
CA SER A 110 11.48 16.79 0.95
C SER A 110 12.86 17.37 0.62
N ARG A 111 13.18 17.53 -0.68
CA ARG A 111 14.50 17.97 -1.16
C ARG A 111 14.95 19.29 -0.55
N THR A 112 14.04 20.26 -0.45
CA THR A 112 14.32 21.57 0.17
C THR A 112 14.65 21.45 1.64
N LEU A 113 13.98 20.55 2.38
CA LEU A 113 14.28 20.30 3.80
C LEU A 113 15.66 19.65 3.95
N VAL A 114 15.99 18.68 3.09
CA VAL A 114 17.31 18.04 3.10
C VAL A 114 18.40 19.06 2.78
N LEU A 115 18.24 19.85 1.72
CA LEU A 115 19.18 20.91 1.38
C LEU A 115 19.33 21.92 2.52
N SER A 116 18.22 22.37 3.11
CA SER A 116 18.23 23.27 4.26
C SER A 116 18.98 22.66 5.44
N SER A 117 18.80 21.37 5.72
CA SER A 117 19.53 20.68 6.78
C SER A 117 21.04 20.65 6.52
N CYS A 118 21.45 20.38 5.27
CA CYS A 118 22.86 20.40 4.89
C CYS A 118 23.46 21.80 5.06
N ILE A 119 22.80 22.83 4.55
CA ILE A 119 23.24 24.22 4.69
C ILE A 119 23.38 24.59 6.17
N MET A 120 22.36 24.32 6.99
CA MET A 120 22.39 24.60 8.43
C MET A 120 23.56 23.90 9.12
N HIS A 121 23.80 22.61 8.80
CA HIS A 121 24.92 21.87 9.36
C HIS A 121 26.26 22.52 8.99
N PHE A 122 26.48 22.82 7.71
CA PHE A 122 27.73 23.41 7.24
C PHE A 122 27.93 24.86 7.73
N LEU A 123 26.86 25.57 8.10
CA LEU A 123 26.92 26.87 8.75
C LEU A 123 27.21 26.83 10.27
N GLY A 124 27.08 25.66 10.91
CA GLY A 124 27.32 25.51 12.36
C GLY A 124 26.08 25.21 13.20
N PHE A 125 24.89 25.14 12.59
CA PHE A 125 23.61 24.93 13.27
C PHE A 125 23.25 23.44 13.29
N ASP A 126 24.02 22.65 14.04
CA ASP A 126 23.94 21.19 14.04
C ASP A 126 22.58 20.66 14.54
N ASP A 127 22.05 21.26 15.61
CA ASP A 127 20.78 20.81 16.21
C ASP A 127 19.60 21.13 15.29
N GLU A 128 19.57 22.32 14.70
CA GLU A 128 18.56 22.74 13.73
C GLU A 128 18.62 21.88 12.46
N ALA A 129 19.83 21.60 11.96
CA ALA A 129 20.03 20.73 10.81
C ALA A 129 19.42 19.35 11.06
N ARG A 130 19.68 18.75 12.22
CA ARG A 130 19.15 17.43 12.60
C ARG A 130 17.63 17.44 12.75
N SER A 131 17.06 18.51 13.32
CA SER A 131 15.61 18.68 13.47
C SER A 131 14.89 18.77 12.12
N ILE A 132 15.42 19.56 11.19
CA ILE A 132 14.90 19.67 9.81
C ILE A 132 15.02 18.33 9.10
N LEU A 133 16.15 17.65 9.24
CA LEU A 133 16.37 16.34 8.61
C LEU A 133 15.42 15.26 9.15
N LYS A 134 15.16 15.24 10.47
CA LYS A 134 14.15 14.36 11.08
C LYS A 134 12.78 14.59 10.45
N THR A 135 12.41 15.85 10.23
CA THR A 135 11.12 16.22 9.60
C THR A 135 11.07 15.73 8.15
N ALA A 136 12.17 15.88 7.40
CA ALA A 136 12.26 15.36 6.04
C ALA A 136 12.05 13.83 5.99
N PHE A 137 12.74 13.07 6.85
CA PHE A 137 12.57 11.61 6.90
C PHE A 137 11.18 11.19 7.36
N TYR A 138 10.59 11.89 8.35
CA TYR A 138 9.24 11.61 8.80
C TYR A 138 8.21 11.75 7.67
N ASN A 139 8.31 12.82 6.88
CA ASN A 139 7.40 13.06 5.76
C ASN A 139 7.48 11.96 4.70
N GLU A 140 8.67 11.45 4.42
CA GLU A 140 8.90 10.42 3.40
C GLU A 140 8.44 9.04 3.87
N GLU A 141 8.75 8.67 5.11
CA GLU A 141 8.24 7.43 5.72
C GLU A 141 6.71 7.44 5.86
N MET A 142 6.10 8.60 6.18
CA MET A 142 4.65 8.75 6.20
C MET A 142 4.02 8.47 4.83
N LYS A 143 4.61 9.00 3.75
CA LYS A 143 4.11 8.74 2.38
C LYS A 143 4.22 7.27 2.01
N LEU A 144 5.35 6.62 2.33
CA LEU A 144 5.51 5.18 2.11
C LEU A 144 4.50 4.37 2.94
N GLY A 145 4.23 4.78 4.18
CA GLY A 145 3.19 4.20 5.02
C GLY A 145 1.79 4.32 4.41
N GLN A 146 1.43 5.51 3.91
CA GLN A 146 0.15 5.77 3.26
C GLN A 146 -0.02 4.98 1.96
N LEU A 147 1.02 4.92 1.12
CA LEU A 147 1.02 4.11 -0.11
C LEU A 147 0.82 2.62 0.19
N LYS A 148 1.53 2.09 1.20
CA LYS A 148 1.32 0.70 1.67
C LYS A 148 -0.12 0.52 2.16
N PHE A 149 -0.66 1.45 2.94
CA PHE A 149 -2.03 1.37 3.43
C PHE A 149 -3.06 1.35 2.29
N ILE A 150 -2.92 2.22 1.28
CA ILE A 150 -3.79 2.25 0.10
C ILE A 150 -3.67 0.93 -0.69
N TYR A 151 -2.45 0.44 -0.92
CA TYR A 151 -2.21 -0.80 -1.65
C TYR A 151 -2.82 -2.02 -0.95
N TYR A 152 -2.56 -2.18 0.36
CA TYR A 152 -3.13 -3.27 1.15
C TYR A 152 -4.64 -3.11 1.36
N GLY A 153 -5.14 -1.89 1.52
CA GLY A 153 -6.58 -1.62 1.58
C GLY A 153 -7.29 -2.03 0.28
N ASN A 154 -6.72 -1.67 -0.86
CA ASN A 154 -7.24 -2.03 -2.17
C ASN A 154 -7.18 -3.53 -2.44
N SER A 155 -6.14 -4.25 -1.98
CA SER A 155 -6.07 -5.70 -2.12
C SER A 155 -7.10 -6.42 -1.25
N VAL A 156 -7.38 -5.93 -0.03
CA VAL A 156 -8.47 -6.43 0.81
C VAL A 156 -9.83 -6.22 0.16
N ILE A 157 -10.09 -5.04 -0.41
CA ILE A 157 -11.33 -4.73 -1.15
C ILE A 157 -11.46 -5.60 -2.40
N ALA A 158 -10.37 -5.77 -3.16
CA ALA A 158 -10.33 -6.61 -4.35
C ALA A 158 -10.62 -8.08 -4.01
N ASN A 159 -10.01 -8.61 -2.94
CA ASN A 159 -10.25 -9.97 -2.45
C ASN A 159 -11.69 -10.14 -1.98
N HIS A 160 -12.25 -9.17 -1.24
CA HIS A 160 -13.65 -9.20 -0.82
C HIS A 160 -14.59 -9.23 -2.03
N ASN A 161 -14.34 -8.38 -3.03
CA ASN A 161 -15.11 -8.35 -4.27
C ASN A 161 -14.96 -9.64 -5.09
N GLN A 162 -13.78 -10.24 -5.11
CA GLN A 162 -13.54 -11.53 -5.76
C GLN A 162 -14.29 -12.66 -5.07
N VAL A 163 -14.30 -12.69 -3.73
CA VAL A 163 -15.10 -13.64 -2.93
C VAL A 163 -16.60 -13.45 -3.18
N LEU A 164 -17.08 -12.21 -3.22
CA LEU A 164 -18.48 -11.93 -3.55
C LEU A 164 -18.84 -12.41 -4.95
N ARG A 165 -17.99 -12.14 -5.96
CA ARG A 165 -18.20 -12.58 -7.35
C ARG A 165 -18.10 -14.11 -7.50
N SER A 166 -17.17 -14.75 -6.82
CA SER A 166 -17.00 -16.22 -6.86
C SER A 166 -18.10 -16.96 -6.09
N SER A 167 -18.72 -16.32 -5.10
CA SER A 167 -19.84 -16.88 -4.34
C SER A 167 -21.17 -16.87 -5.10
N LYS A 168 -21.27 -16.15 -6.24
CA LYS A 168 -22.46 -16.17 -7.09
C LYS A 168 -22.53 -17.46 -7.90
N PRO A 169 -23.69 -18.13 -7.98
CA PRO A 169 -23.88 -19.29 -8.85
C PRO A 169 -23.59 -18.92 -10.31
N ARG A 170 -22.68 -19.66 -10.97
CA ARG A 170 -22.27 -19.42 -12.36
C ARG A 170 -23.19 -20.08 -13.39
N ASN A 171 -24.14 -20.88 -12.93
CA ASN A 171 -25.03 -21.65 -13.82
C ASN A 171 -26.21 -20.76 -14.26
N PRO A 172 -26.49 -20.65 -15.58
CA PRO A 172 -27.55 -19.79 -16.11
C PRO A 172 -28.96 -20.19 -15.64
N HIS A 173 -29.15 -21.43 -15.18
CA HIS A 173 -30.44 -21.92 -14.68
C HIS A 173 -30.67 -21.67 -13.18
N PHE A 174 -29.73 -21.01 -12.49
CA PHE A 174 -29.84 -20.76 -11.05
C PHE A 174 -31.12 -20.00 -10.68
N GLU A 175 -31.37 -18.86 -11.31
CA GLU A 175 -32.51 -18.00 -10.98
C GLU A 175 -33.83 -18.71 -11.25
N GLU A 176 -33.91 -19.38 -12.39
CA GLU A 176 -35.10 -20.12 -12.80
C GLU A 176 -35.39 -21.32 -11.90
N ALA A 177 -34.36 -22.09 -11.51
CA ALA A 177 -34.50 -23.20 -10.59
C ALA A 177 -35.01 -22.75 -9.21
N VAL A 178 -34.46 -21.64 -8.68
CA VAL A 178 -34.90 -21.05 -7.41
C VAL A 178 -36.34 -20.53 -7.50
N ARG A 179 -36.71 -19.90 -8.62
CA ARG A 179 -38.07 -19.41 -8.88
C ARG A 179 -39.08 -20.56 -8.89
N ILE A 180 -38.83 -21.60 -9.69
CA ILE A 180 -39.70 -22.78 -9.79
C ILE A 180 -39.83 -23.47 -8.43
N ALA A 181 -38.73 -23.67 -7.70
CA ALA A 181 -38.76 -24.28 -6.37
C ALA A 181 -39.61 -23.48 -5.39
N THR A 182 -39.48 -22.15 -5.40
CA THR A 182 -40.25 -21.23 -4.54
C THR A 182 -41.74 -21.29 -4.85
N LEU A 183 -42.13 -21.21 -6.12
CA LEU A 183 -43.52 -21.31 -6.54
C LEU A 183 -44.12 -22.68 -6.22
N THR A 184 -43.34 -23.74 -6.43
CA THR A 184 -43.76 -25.11 -6.17
C THR A 184 -44.00 -25.34 -4.68
N TRP A 185 -43.14 -24.86 -3.79
CA TRP A 185 -43.37 -24.95 -2.34
C TRP A 185 -44.46 -24.04 -1.82
N LYS A 186 -44.71 -22.91 -2.48
CA LYS A 186 -45.86 -22.05 -2.16
C LYS A 186 -47.18 -22.77 -2.43
N LYS A 187 -47.28 -23.53 -3.53
CA LYS A 187 -48.46 -24.33 -3.89
C LYS A 187 -48.55 -25.65 -3.14
N TYR A 188 -47.41 -26.30 -2.92
CA TYR A 188 -47.28 -27.61 -2.27
C TYR A 188 -46.26 -27.56 -1.12
N PRO A 189 -46.63 -27.02 0.07
CA PRO A 189 -45.72 -26.93 1.21
C PRO A 189 -45.20 -28.30 1.70
N GLY A 190 -45.95 -29.38 1.41
CA GLY A 190 -45.58 -30.76 1.73
C GLY A 190 -44.62 -31.44 0.74
N ALA A 191 -44.16 -30.74 -0.30
CA ALA A 191 -43.25 -31.30 -1.30
C ALA A 191 -41.86 -31.61 -0.70
N SER A 192 -41.36 -32.82 -0.91
CA SER A 192 -40.04 -33.22 -0.38
C SER A 192 -38.91 -32.55 -1.15
N LYS A 193 -37.86 -32.12 -0.44
CA LYS A 193 -36.67 -31.50 -1.08
C LYS A 193 -35.96 -32.44 -2.05
N LYS A 194 -35.84 -33.72 -1.71
CA LYS A 194 -35.19 -34.71 -2.57
C LYS A 194 -35.91 -34.82 -3.92
N ALA A 195 -37.23 -34.98 -3.88
CA ALA A 195 -38.04 -35.03 -5.10
C ALA A 195 -38.05 -33.69 -5.84
N MET A 196 -37.95 -32.54 -5.15
CA MET A 196 -37.83 -31.22 -5.77
C MET A 196 -36.56 -31.14 -6.62
N CYS A 197 -35.42 -31.55 -6.08
CA CYS A 197 -34.15 -31.55 -6.82
C CYS A 197 -34.16 -32.52 -8.00
N GLU A 198 -34.75 -33.71 -7.85
CA GLU A 198 -34.89 -34.70 -8.94
C GLU A 198 -35.78 -34.16 -10.07
N ASN A 199 -36.94 -33.58 -9.74
CA ASN A 199 -37.85 -33.01 -10.73
C ASN A 199 -37.22 -31.80 -11.44
N LEU A 200 -36.51 -30.92 -10.73
CA LEU A 200 -35.80 -29.80 -11.33
C LEU A 200 -34.66 -30.25 -12.25
N ARG A 201 -33.88 -31.27 -11.84
CA ARG A 201 -32.86 -31.87 -12.70
C ARG A 201 -33.46 -32.40 -14.01
N ASN A 202 -34.61 -33.08 -13.92
CA ASN A 202 -35.30 -33.58 -15.10
C ASN A 202 -35.85 -32.46 -15.97
N HIS A 203 -36.42 -31.40 -15.37
CA HIS A 203 -36.91 -30.22 -16.09
C HIS A 203 -35.81 -29.51 -16.89
N PHE A 204 -34.60 -29.41 -16.35
CA PHE A 204 -33.43 -28.88 -17.05
C PHE A 204 -32.65 -29.93 -17.84
N ASN A 205 -33.24 -31.08 -18.17
CA ASN A 205 -32.61 -32.16 -18.96
C ASN A 205 -31.21 -32.58 -18.46
N GLY A 206 -31.00 -32.57 -17.14
CA GLY A 206 -29.72 -32.94 -16.53
C GLY A 206 -28.63 -31.86 -16.56
N GLN A 207 -28.90 -30.67 -17.11
CA GLN A 207 -27.94 -29.55 -17.19
C GLN A 207 -27.61 -28.92 -15.83
N VAL A 208 -28.33 -29.32 -14.77
CA VAL A 208 -28.07 -28.93 -13.39
C VAL A 208 -27.98 -30.19 -12.52
N SER A 209 -26.92 -30.30 -11.71
CA SER A 209 -26.76 -31.41 -10.77
C SER A 209 -27.65 -31.27 -9.54
N ILE A 210 -28.05 -32.40 -8.94
CA ILE A 210 -28.83 -32.43 -7.70
C ILE A 210 -28.10 -31.71 -6.56
N ASP A 211 -26.77 -31.86 -6.47
CA ASP A 211 -25.96 -31.22 -5.44
C ASP A 211 -25.94 -29.70 -5.56
N SER A 212 -25.93 -29.19 -6.80
CA SER A 212 -26.04 -27.75 -7.06
C SER A 212 -27.40 -27.22 -6.61
N LEU A 213 -28.48 -27.94 -6.96
CA LEU A 213 -29.85 -27.58 -6.57
C LEU A 213 -30.04 -27.59 -5.04
N ASP A 214 -29.56 -28.63 -4.35
CA ASP A 214 -29.62 -28.72 -2.88
C ASP A 214 -28.86 -27.56 -2.23
N THR A 215 -27.67 -27.24 -2.76
CA THR A 215 -26.86 -26.11 -2.28
C THR A 215 -27.56 -24.77 -2.48
N TRP A 216 -28.16 -24.55 -3.64
CA TRP A 216 -28.87 -23.31 -3.97
C TRP A 216 -30.11 -23.11 -3.08
N ILE A 217 -30.92 -24.16 -2.92
CA ILE A 217 -32.10 -24.17 -2.06
C ILE A 217 -31.72 -23.85 -0.60
N LYS A 218 -30.67 -24.50 -0.07
CA LYS A 218 -30.16 -24.24 1.28
C LYS A 218 -29.67 -22.79 1.42
N LYS A 219 -28.90 -22.30 0.45
CA LYS A 219 -28.33 -20.95 0.47
C LYS A 219 -29.41 -19.86 0.41
N GLN A 220 -30.47 -20.08 -0.37
CA GLN A 220 -31.60 -19.15 -0.50
C GLN A 220 -32.64 -19.27 0.61
N LYS A 221 -32.54 -20.29 1.49
CA LYS A 221 -33.43 -20.52 2.63
C LYS A 221 -34.93 -20.57 2.24
N ILE A 222 -35.23 -21.11 1.06
CA ILE A 222 -36.59 -21.19 0.51
C ILE A 222 -37.34 -22.47 0.88
N GLN A 223 -36.66 -23.45 1.49
CA GLN A 223 -37.28 -24.72 1.88
C GLN A 223 -38.26 -24.49 3.05
N PRO A 224 -39.53 -24.94 2.95
CA PRO A 224 -40.48 -24.85 4.04
C PRO A 224 -40.10 -25.78 5.22
N PRO A 225 -40.66 -25.54 6.42
CA PRO A 225 -40.51 -26.45 7.55
C PRO A 225 -40.92 -27.88 7.21
N LYS A 226 -40.33 -28.86 7.89
CA LYS A 226 -40.61 -30.28 7.65
C LYS A 226 -42.12 -30.56 7.81
N PRO A 227 -42.80 -31.06 6.77
CA PRO A 227 -44.24 -31.31 6.85
C PRO A 227 -44.53 -32.55 7.71
N LYS A 228 -45.74 -32.61 8.27
CA LYS A 228 -46.22 -33.80 9.01
C LYS A 228 -46.41 -35.00 8.08
N THR A 229 -46.84 -34.74 6.84
CA THR A 229 -47.02 -35.72 5.77
C THR A 229 -46.49 -35.15 4.47
N TYR A 230 -45.69 -35.92 3.75
CA TYR A 230 -45.22 -35.50 2.42
C TYR A 230 -46.32 -35.68 1.39
N THR A 231 -46.47 -34.70 0.50
CA THR A 231 -47.47 -34.71 -0.57
C THR A 231 -46.79 -34.89 -1.92
N SER A 232 -47.45 -35.59 -2.83
CA SER A 232 -47.09 -35.56 -4.25
C SER A 232 -47.24 -34.13 -4.79
N PHE A 233 -46.44 -33.80 -5.79
CA PHE A 233 -46.47 -32.46 -6.40
C PHE A 233 -45.97 -32.52 -7.83
N THR A 234 -46.22 -31.43 -8.54
CA THR A 234 -45.69 -31.16 -9.88
C THR A 234 -45.02 -29.78 -9.84
N LEU A 235 -43.97 -29.59 -10.64
CA LEU A 235 -43.29 -28.30 -10.70
C LEU A 235 -44.24 -27.20 -11.18
N VAL A 236 -44.20 -26.05 -10.51
CA VAL A 236 -44.97 -24.86 -10.86
C VAL A 236 -44.05 -23.93 -11.65
N LEU A 237 -44.30 -23.81 -12.95
CA LEU A 237 -43.46 -23.05 -13.88
C LEU A 237 -43.90 -21.57 -14.01
N SER A 238 -45.13 -21.23 -13.60
CA SER A 238 -45.73 -19.89 -13.67
C SER A 238 -46.57 -19.59 -12.45
#